data_AF-A0A2E9AN90-F1
#
_entry.id   AF-A0A2E9AN90-F1
#
_cell.length_a   1.000
_cell.length_b   1.000
_cell.length_c   1.000
_cell.angle_alpha   90.00
_cell.angle_beta   90.00
_cell.angle_gamma   90.00
#
_symmetry.space_group_name_H-M   'P 1'
#
loop_
_entity.id
_entity.type
_entity.pdbx_description
1 polymer ?
#
loop_
_entity_poly.entity_id
_entity_poly.type
_entity_poly.pdbx_seq_one_letter_code
_entity_poly.pdbx_strand_id
1 'polypeptide(L)'
;MRNLATQAELVKLARILQTETGELEHLDYLEAERLRTLREGITEALFEKFRPTFTGFARLSSIVPLAMSARIAERVLGPLLAGRIAGEMPPDKAIDMAGRLSDDFLADTCLHIDPVRAKPIIAGFPVDRAIAITRVLLARGETITMSRFVDVLPEHTLFAATDAIENESDLLEIGFFVENSAQLDRVIEHLNSDRREAIVAAAASEQLWPEVLATLLRIGQDARLAMAELAMAQDAAILDSLIRAAAQDDLWPALLQIADEMPSSVIGTLAREPAFADAGVIRSVIDSVIANDLWARFRNQTPAMGAERLARVLEVAANERKPFLWELDRRLKADDADRAALAEAVERLSGETRQRAQAACDKGLLADTLAAAGSSNPGSSR
;
A
#
# COMPACT_ATOMS: atom_id res chain seq x y z
N MET A 1 -12.33 -11.49 3.70
CA MET A 1 -11.64 -10.46 2.91
C MET A 1 -10.16 -10.74 3.00
N ARG A 2 -9.44 -10.80 1.88
CA ARG A 2 -7.98 -10.97 1.92
C ARG A 2 -7.37 -9.63 2.29
N ASN A 3 -6.80 -9.56 3.49
CA ASN A 3 -5.97 -8.44 3.89
C ASN A 3 -4.69 -8.46 3.03
N LEU A 4 -4.43 -7.38 2.29
CA LEU A 4 -3.28 -7.28 1.37
C LEU A 4 -1.94 -7.54 2.09
N ALA A 5 -1.82 -7.10 3.35
CA ALA A 5 -0.63 -7.37 4.16
C ALA A 5 -0.47 -8.85 4.51
N THR A 6 -1.57 -9.55 4.80
CA THR A 6 -1.57 -11.00 5.06
C THR A 6 -1.18 -11.78 3.80
N GLN A 7 -1.72 -11.39 2.64
CA GLN A 7 -1.38 -12.00 1.36
C GLN A 7 0.12 -11.83 1.01
N ALA A 8 0.67 -10.64 1.25
CA ALA A 8 2.10 -10.39 1.06
C ALA A 8 2.97 -11.31 1.95
N GLU A 9 2.61 -11.50 3.22
CA GLU A 9 3.36 -12.40 4.12
C GLU A 9 3.23 -13.88 3.73
N LEU A 10 2.08 -14.34 3.22
CA LEU A 10 1.91 -15.70 2.70
C LEU A 10 2.81 -15.96 1.49
N VAL A 11 2.89 -15.01 0.56
CA VAL A 11 3.79 -15.10 -0.61
C VAL A 11 5.25 -15.19 -0.16
N LYS A 12 5.68 -14.36 0.80
CA LYS A 12 7.04 -14.39 1.35
C LYS A 12 7.34 -15.73 2.04
N LEU A 13 6.39 -16.25 2.81
CA LEU A 13 6.54 -17.54 3.50
C LEU A 13 6.61 -18.71 2.51
N ALA A 14 5.77 -18.71 1.47
CA ALA A 14 5.78 -19.71 0.40
C ALA A 14 7.16 -19.79 -0.29
N ARG A 15 7.79 -18.64 -0.54
CA ARG A 15 9.16 -18.58 -1.09
C ARG A 15 10.21 -19.21 -0.15
N ILE A 16 10.12 -18.98 1.16
CA ILE A 16 11.05 -19.58 2.14
C ILE A 16 10.89 -21.10 2.20
N LEU A 17 9.64 -21.57 2.17
CA LEU A 17 9.31 -22.99 2.22
C LEU A 17 9.43 -23.70 0.86
N GLN A 18 9.69 -22.95 -0.21
CA GLN A 18 9.73 -23.44 -1.59
C GLN A 18 8.42 -24.16 -2.00
N THR A 19 7.29 -23.53 -1.70
CA THR A 19 5.95 -23.99 -2.06
C THR A 19 5.14 -22.89 -2.77
N GLU A 20 3.95 -23.21 -3.24
CA GLU A 20 2.97 -22.27 -3.79
C GLU A 20 2.18 -21.58 -2.67
N THR A 21 1.86 -20.30 -2.87
CA THR A 21 1.05 -19.51 -1.92
C THR A 21 -0.31 -20.16 -1.63
N GLY A 22 -0.91 -20.83 -2.63
CA GLY A 22 -2.18 -21.55 -2.49
C GLY A 22 -2.15 -22.63 -1.40
N GLU A 23 -1.01 -23.28 -1.19
CA GLU A 23 -0.85 -24.30 -0.15
C GLU A 23 -0.86 -23.70 1.27
N LEU A 24 -0.57 -22.41 1.39
CA LEU A 24 -0.49 -21.69 2.67
C LEU A 24 -1.76 -20.89 3.00
N GLU A 25 -2.79 -20.90 2.15
CA GLU A 25 -4.02 -20.13 2.36
C GLU A 25 -4.73 -20.47 3.68
N HIS A 26 -4.56 -21.69 4.18
CA HIS A 26 -5.09 -22.11 5.47
C HIS A 26 -4.48 -21.36 6.67
N LEU A 27 -3.40 -20.57 6.46
CA LEU A 27 -2.77 -19.72 7.47
C LEU A 27 -3.26 -18.26 7.44
N ASP A 28 -4.21 -17.90 6.56
CA ASP A 28 -4.75 -16.52 6.44
C ASP A 28 -5.42 -16.01 7.74
N TYR A 29 -5.76 -16.90 8.66
CA TYR A 29 -6.26 -16.54 10.00
C TYR A 29 -5.17 -15.94 10.91
N LEU A 30 -3.89 -16.16 10.58
CA LEU A 30 -2.76 -15.51 11.22
C LEU A 30 -2.60 -14.15 10.53
N GLU A 31 -3.01 -13.08 11.20
CA GLU A 31 -2.81 -11.71 10.72
C GLU A 31 -1.33 -11.45 10.36
N ALA A 32 -1.07 -10.45 9.50
CA ALA A 32 0.24 -10.18 8.91
C ALA A 32 1.42 -10.18 9.92
N GLU A 33 1.26 -9.58 11.10
CA GLU A 33 2.31 -9.53 12.14
C GLU A 33 2.69 -10.93 12.68
N ARG A 34 1.70 -11.82 12.81
CA ARG A 34 1.93 -13.20 13.27
C ARG A 34 2.55 -14.06 12.17
N LEU A 35 2.12 -13.88 10.92
CA LEU A 35 2.77 -14.55 9.78
C LEU A 35 4.23 -14.11 9.64
N ARG A 36 4.50 -12.82 9.82
CA ARG A 36 5.86 -12.28 9.87
C ARG A 36 6.68 -12.94 10.98
N THR A 37 6.15 -13.00 12.20
CA THR A 37 6.83 -13.65 13.34
C THR A 37 7.12 -15.13 13.05
N LEU A 38 6.15 -15.85 12.50
CA LEU A 38 6.30 -17.26 12.10
C LEU A 38 7.41 -17.42 11.05
N ARG A 39 7.39 -16.57 10.03
CA ARG A 39 8.36 -16.56 8.94
C ARG A 39 9.78 -16.29 9.44
N GLU A 40 9.94 -15.29 10.30
CA GLU A 40 11.22 -14.97 10.95
C GLU A 40 11.72 -16.15 11.80
N GLY A 41 10.83 -16.78 12.59
CA GLY A 41 11.17 -17.95 13.40
C GLY A 41 11.56 -19.18 12.60
N ILE A 42 10.87 -19.47 11.48
CA ILE A 42 11.23 -20.55 10.55
C ILE A 42 12.60 -20.29 9.92
N THR A 43 12.84 -19.05 9.50
CA THR A 43 14.12 -18.65 8.91
C THR A 43 15.27 -18.86 9.91
N GLU A 44 15.07 -18.45 11.16
CA GLU A 44 16.06 -18.63 12.23
C GLU A 44 16.32 -20.12 12.53
N ALA A 45 15.26 -20.93 12.66
CA ALA A 45 15.39 -22.35 12.95
C ALA A 45 16.07 -23.13 11.81
N LEU A 46 15.74 -22.82 10.56
CA LEU A 46 16.42 -23.39 9.39
C LEU A 46 17.89 -22.99 9.37
N PHE A 47 18.20 -21.74 9.68
CA PHE A 47 19.58 -21.27 9.71
C PHE A 47 20.42 -21.98 10.77
N GLU A 48 19.96 -21.99 12.03
CA GLU A 48 20.69 -22.60 13.15
C GLU A 48 20.98 -24.09 12.90
N LYS A 49 20.06 -24.80 12.26
CA LYS A 49 20.25 -26.21 11.89
C LYS A 49 21.43 -26.42 10.93
N PHE A 50 21.69 -25.51 9.99
CA PHE A 50 22.71 -25.66 8.95
C PHE A 50 24.00 -24.85 9.20
N ARG A 51 24.02 -24.02 10.24
CA ARG A 51 25.15 -23.15 10.64
C ARG A 51 26.50 -23.88 10.80
N PRO A 52 26.60 -25.08 11.40
CA PRO A 52 27.88 -25.80 11.52
C PRO A 52 28.49 -26.18 10.16
N THR A 53 27.65 -26.48 9.16
CA THR A 53 28.08 -26.80 7.80
C THR A 53 28.60 -25.55 7.09
N PHE A 54 27.91 -24.41 7.21
CA PHE A 54 28.30 -23.16 6.55
C PHE A 54 29.59 -22.56 7.11
N THR A 55 29.74 -22.54 8.44
CA THR A 55 30.97 -22.07 9.10
C THR A 55 32.19 -22.93 8.74
N GLY A 56 32.00 -24.24 8.52
CA GLY A 56 33.04 -25.13 8.02
C GLY A 56 33.54 -24.74 6.62
N PHE A 57 32.63 -24.46 5.69
CA PHE A 57 32.98 -24.00 4.34
C PHE A 57 33.62 -22.61 4.33
N ALA A 58 33.11 -21.67 5.12
CA ALA A 58 33.70 -20.33 5.26
C ALA A 58 35.15 -20.40 5.78
N ARG A 59 35.42 -21.26 6.77
CA ARG A 59 36.79 -21.49 7.30
C ARG A 59 37.71 -22.19 6.31
N LEU A 60 37.24 -23.17 5.55
CA LEU A 60 38.07 -23.82 4.53
C LEU A 60 38.39 -22.88 3.36
N SER A 61 37.49 -21.94 3.05
CA SER A 61 37.74 -20.93 2.01
C SER A 61 38.91 -20.00 2.35
N SER A 62 39.33 -19.85 3.62
CA SER A 62 40.46 -18.99 4.01
C SER A 62 41.83 -19.60 3.75
N ILE A 63 41.86 -20.86 3.33
CA ILE A 63 43.08 -21.60 3.03
C ILE A 63 43.40 -21.55 1.52
N VAL A 64 42.43 -21.21 0.67
CA VAL A 64 42.53 -21.24 -0.79
C VAL A 64 42.62 -19.81 -1.37
N PRO A 65 43.47 -19.55 -2.40
CA PRO A 65 43.60 -18.23 -3.02
C PRO A 65 42.27 -17.67 -3.55
N LEU A 66 42.07 -16.36 -3.39
CA LEU A 66 40.79 -15.68 -3.64
C LEU A 66 40.21 -15.89 -5.06
N ALA A 67 41.05 -15.92 -6.10
CA ALA A 67 40.61 -16.21 -7.48
C ALA A 67 40.06 -17.63 -7.64
N MET A 68 40.65 -18.61 -6.95
CA MET A 68 40.18 -19.99 -7.00
C MET A 68 38.87 -20.13 -6.22
N SER A 69 38.78 -19.50 -5.05
CA SER A 69 37.57 -19.48 -4.24
C SER A 69 36.37 -18.86 -4.98
N ALA A 70 36.57 -17.75 -5.69
CA ALA A 70 35.53 -17.15 -6.54
C ALA A 70 35.09 -18.09 -7.68
N ARG A 71 36.02 -18.73 -8.39
CA ARG A 71 35.70 -19.68 -9.46
C ARG A 71 34.96 -20.92 -8.95
N ILE A 72 35.31 -21.41 -7.75
CA ILE A 72 34.62 -22.54 -7.11
C ILE A 72 33.21 -22.13 -6.68
N ALA A 73 33.06 -20.93 -6.10
CA ALA A 73 31.74 -20.41 -5.77
C ALA A 73 30.83 -20.34 -7.00
N GLU A 74 31.32 -19.75 -8.09
CA GLU A 74 30.54 -19.55 -9.32
C GLU A 74 30.24 -20.84 -10.07
N ARG A 75 31.20 -21.78 -10.16
CA ARG A 75 31.08 -22.96 -11.04
C ARG A 75 30.74 -24.27 -10.33
N VAL A 76 30.88 -24.34 -9.01
CA VAL A 76 30.78 -25.61 -8.25
C VAL A 76 29.74 -25.52 -7.15
N LEU A 77 29.79 -24.49 -6.31
CA LEU A 77 28.83 -24.34 -5.19
C LEU A 77 27.48 -23.78 -5.66
N GLY A 78 27.50 -22.88 -6.64
CA GLY A 78 26.31 -22.22 -7.15
C GLY A 78 25.78 -21.11 -6.22
N PRO A 79 24.79 -20.32 -6.69
CA PRO A 79 24.32 -19.13 -5.99
C PRO A 79 23.65 -19.41 -4.64
N LEU A 80 22.91 -20.53 -4.54
CA LEU A 80 22.22 -20.92 -3.30
C LEU A 80 23.18 -21.14 -2.13
N LEU A 81 24.23 -21.92 -2.33
CA LEU A 81 25.22 -22.19 -1.28
C LEU A 81 26.08 -20.96 -1.02
N ALA A 82 26.45 -20.22 -2.08
CA ALA A 82 27.19 -18.98 -1.93
C ALA A 82 26.44 -17.96 -1.05
N GLY A 83 25.15 -17.76 -1.28
CA GLY A 83 24.32 -16.82 -0.52
C GLY A 83 24.17 -17.22 0.96
N ARG A 84 23.96 -18.52 1.21
CA ARG A 84 23.84 -19.04 2.59
C ARG A 84 25.13 -18.96 3.39
N ILE A 85 26.28 -19.07 2.71
CA ILE A 85 27.60 -19.01 3.36
C ILE A 85 28.10 -17.57 3.50
N ALA A 86 27.71 -16.66 2.59
CA ALA A 86 28.22 -15.30 2.51
C ALA A 86 28.13 -14.57 3.87
N GLY A 87 26.97 -14.62 4.55
CA GLY A 87 26.76 -13.96 5.84
C GLY A 87 27.63 -14.48 7.00
N GLU A 88 28.27 -15.65 6.86
CA GLU A 88 29.17 -16.23 7.85
C GLU A 88 30.66 -15.96 7.53
N MET A 89 30.95 -15.28 6.43
CA MET A 89 32.32 -14.93 6.03
C MET A 89 32.76 -13.60 6.67
N PRO A 90 34.08 -13.43 6.94
CA PRO A 90 34.62 -12.12 7.29
C PRO A 90 34.28 -11.08 6.20
N PRO A 91 33.77 -9.88 6.54
CA PRO A 91 33.20 -8.95 5.57
C PRO A 91 34.16 -8.55 4.43
N ASP A 92 35.37 -8.12 4.77
CA ASP A 92 36.40 -7.71 3.79
C ASP A 92 36.66 -8.81 2.76
N LYS A 93 36.72 -10.05 3.22
CA LYS A 93 36.98 -11.21 2.36
C LYS A 93 35.79 -11.53 1.46
N ALA A 94 34.57 -11.39 1.97
CA ALA A 94 33.36 -11.59 1.17
C ALA A 94 33.24 -10.51 0.08
N ILE A 95 33.57 -9.26 0.40
CA ILE A 95 33.58 -8.13 -0.56
C ILE A 95 34.64 -8.36 -1.64
N ASP A 96 35.87 -8.70 -1.23
CA ASP A 96 36.98 -9.01 -2.14
C ASP A 96 36.66 -10.19 -3.07
N MET A 97 35.98 -11.22 -2.55
CA MET A 97 35.54 -12.37 -3.33
C MET A 97 34.44 -11.99 -4.29
N ALA A 98 33.44 -11.25 -3.80
CA ALA A 98 32.34 -10.78 -4.61
C ALA A 98 32.91 -10.05 -5.82
N GLY A 99 33.88 -9.13 -5.64
CA GLY A 99 34.56 -8.36 -6.69
C GLY A 99 35.12 -9.16 -7.89
N ARG A 100 35.16 -10.49 -7.81
CA ARG A 100 35.62 -11.40 -8.88
C ARG A 100 34.52 -12.26 -9.51
N LEU A 101 33.30 -12.20 -8.97
CA LEU A 101 32.12 -12.91 -9.45
C LEU A 101 31.34 -12.04 -10.45
N SER A 102 30.67 -12.69 -11.41
CA SER A 102 29.78 -11.98 -12.35
C SER A 102 28.57 -11.35 -11.65
N ASP A 103 28.02 -10.30 -12.25
CA ASP A 103 26.84 -9.62 -11.72
C ASP A 103 25.60 -10.53 -11.78
N ASP A 104 25.48 -11.39 -12.81
CA ASP A 104 24.43 -12.40 -12.90
C ASP A 104 24.47 -13.40 -11.73
N PHE A 105 25.66 -13.90 -11.40
CA PHE A 105 25.83 -14.83 -10.28
C PHE A 105 25.53 -14.15 -8.95
N LEU A 106 25.92 -12.88 -8.79
CA LEU A 106 25.63 -12.12 -7.57
C LEU A 106 24.15 -11.80 -7.44
N ALA A 107 23.46 -11.49 -8.53
CA ALA A 107 22.01 -11.34 -8.55
C ALA A 107 21.31 -12.64 -8.12
N ASP A 108 21.73 -13.80 -8.66
CA ASP A 108 21.22 -15.10 -8.22
C ASP A 108 21.53 -15.35 -6.73
N THR A 109 22.68 -14.89 -6.26
CA THR A 109 23.10 -15.03 -4.85
C THR A 109 22.21 -14.18 -3.93
N CYS A 110 21.78 -12.99 -4.38
CA CYS A 110 20.85 -12.13 -3.64
C CYS A 110 19.50 -12.81 -3.35
N LEU A 111 19.04 -13.74 -4.19
CA LEU A 111 17.82 -14.51 -3.96
C LEU A 111 17.92 -15.40 -2.70
N HIS A 112 19.15 -15.76 -2.31
CA HIS A 112 19.41 -16.78 -1.30
C HIS A 112 20.14 -16.26 -0.07
N ILE A 113 20.62 -15.02 -0.11
CA ILE A 113 21.26 -14.37 1.03
C ILE A 113 20.20 -13.92 2.06
N ASP A 114 20.60 -13.91 3.32
CA ASP A 114 19.90 -13.21 4.39
C ASP A 114 20.51 -11.80 4.52
N PRO A 115 19.82 -10.72 4.11
CA PRO A 115 20.36 -9.37 4.13
C PRO A 115 20.71 -8.88 5.55
N VAL A 116 19.98 -9.34 6.58
CA VAL A 116 20.24 -8.91 7.97
C VAL A 116 21.56 -9.47 8.46
N ARG A 117 21.83 -10.75 8.19
CA ARG A 117 23.12 -11.39 8.54
C ARG A 117 24.26 -10.86 7.69
N ALA A 118 24.02 -10.59 6.42
CA ALA A 118 25.01 -10.04 5.51
C ALA A 118 25.21 -8.52 5.64
N LYS A 119 24.55 -7.85 6.60
CA LYS A 119 24.63 -6.39 6.78
C LYS A 119 26.06 -5.83 6.79
N PRO A 120 27.06 -6.43 7.46
CA PRO A 120 28.44 -5.93 7.39
C PRO A 120 29.07 -6.00 5.99
N ILE A 121 28.69 -7.00 5.19
CA ILE A 121 29.15 -7.16 3.79
C ILE A 121 28.47 -6.11 2.91
N ILE A 122 27.15 -6.00 3.04
CA ILE A 122 26.33 -5.04 2.29
C ILE A 122 26.79 -3.60 2.58
N ALA A 123 27.15 -3.30 3.83
CA ALA A 123 27.61 -1.98 4.23
C ALA A 123 28.94 -1.56 3.58
N GLY A 124 29.83 -2.52 3.30
CA GLY A 124 31.10 -2.27 2.61
C GLY A 124 31.07 -2.56 1.11
N PHE A 125 29.92 -2.92 0.55
CA PHE A 125 29.81 -3.34 -0.84
C PHE A 125 29.95 -2.15 -1.80
N PRO A 126 30.73 -2.25 -2.90
CA PRO A 126 30.89 -1.14 -3.84
C PRO A 126 29.56 -0.71 -4.49
N VAL A 127 29.27 0.59 -4.46
CA VAL A 127 27.99 1.17 -4.93
C VAL A 127 27.72 0.86 -6.39
N ASP A 128 28.69 1.08 -7.29
CA ASP A 128 28.52 0.84 -8.73
C ASP A 128 28.12 -0.61 -9.03
N ARG A 129 28.62 -1.54 -8.22
CA ARG A 129 28.32 -2.96 -8.31
C ARG A 129 26.96 -3.31 -7.73
N ALA A 130 26.56 -2.67 -6.63
CA ALA A 130 25.20 -2.78 -6.14
C ALA A 130 24.20 -2.31 -7.22
N ILE A 131 24.47 -1.19 -7.90
CA ILE A 131 23.64 -0.67 -8.99
C ILE A 131 23.58 -1.66 -10.17
N ALA A 132 24.73 -2.26 -10.55
CA ALA A 132 24.74 -3.27 -11.61
C ALA A 132 23.85 -4.48 -11.26
N ILE A 133 23.92 -4.96 -10.02
CA ILE A 133 23.05 -6.05 -9.52
C ILE A 133 21.58 -5.62 -9.48
N THR A 134 21.28 -4.41 -9.02
CA THR A 134 19.93 -3.82 -9.03
C THR A 134 19.33 -3.89 -10.43
N ARG A 135 20.06 -3.51 -11.47
CA ARG A 135 19.59 -3.58 -12.87
C ARG A 135 19.32 -5.01 -13.32
N VAL A 136 20.16 -5.97 -12.94
CA VAL A 136 19.96 -7.39 -13.27
C VAL A 136 18.71 -7.94 -12.57
N LEU A 137 18.52 -7.62 -11.29
CA LEU A 137 17.32 -8.03 -10.53
C LEU A 137 16.06 -7.39 -11.10
N LEU A 138 16.10 -6.12 -11.46
CA LEU A 138 15.00 -5.39 -12.08
C LEU A 138 14.59 -6.01 -13.42
N ALA A 139 15.57 -6.28 -14.30
CA ALA A 139 15.33 -6.92 -15.60
C ALA A 139 14.72 -8.33 -15.48
N ARG A 140 14.82 -8.96 -14.30
CA ARG A 140 14.27 -10.28 -13.99
C ARG A 140 12.97 -10.21 -13.17
N GLY A 141 12.48 -9.02 -12.82
CA GLY A 141 11.27 -8.84 -12.01
C GLY A 141 11.44 -9.26 -10.54
N GLU A 142 12.67 -9.19 -10.00
CA GLU A 142 12.98 -9.65 -8.64
C GLU A 142 12.73 -8.57 -7.56
N THR A 143 11.58 -7.89 -7.64
CA THR A 143 11.17 -6.76 -6.79
C THR A 143 11.11 -7.13 -5.30
N ILE A 144 10.56 -8.31 -4.98
CA ILE A 144 10.53 -8.85 -3.60
C ILE A 144 11.95 -9.09 -3.06
N THR A 145 12.88 -9.54 -3.90
CA THR A 145 14.27 -9.71 -3.45
C THR A 145 14.88 -8.35 -3.15
N MET A 146 14.70 -7.38 -4.04
CA MET A 146 15.21 -6.01 -3.86
C MET A 146 14.67 -5.35 -2.59
N SER A 147 13.37 -5.51 -2.30
CA SER A 147 12.74 -4.90 -1.12
C SER A 147 13.36 -5.37 0.21
N ARG A 148 13.86 -6.61 0.28
CA ARG A 148 14.52 -7.18 1.48
C ARG A 148 15.85 -6.50 1.80
N PHE A 149 16.48 -5.81 0.84
CA PHE A 149 17.76 -5.13 1.04
C PHE A 149 17.58 -3.69 1.52
N VAL A 150 16.42 -3.06 1.28
CA VAL A 150 16.16 -1.65 1.62
C VAL A 150 16.49 -1.33 3.08
N ASP A 151 16.18 -2.26 3.99
CA ASP A 151 16.39 -2.07 5.44
C ASP A 151 17.86 -2.10 5.89
N VAL A 152 18.74 -2.69 5.07
CA VAL A 152 20.14 -2.95 5.44
C VAL A 152 21.14 -2.21 4.54
N LEU A 153 20.69 -1.65 3.42
CA LEU A 153 21.51 -0.83 2.54
C LEU A 153 21.97 0.45 3.24
N PRO A 154 23.25 0.83 3.11
CA PRO A 154 23.68 2.19 3.42
C PRO A 154 22.88 3.21 2.62
N GLU A 155 22.59 4.36 3.22
CA GLU A 155 21.78 5.42 2.63
C GLU A 155 22.23 5.82 1.22
N HIS A 156 23.54 6.08 1.05
CA HIS A 156 24.10 6.44 -0.25
C HIS A 156 23.90 5.35 -1.33
N THR A 157 23.95 4.06 -0.95
CA THR A 157 23.69 2.95 -1.87
C THR A 157 22.20 2.79 -2.14
N LEU A 158 21.35 2.96 -1.13
CA LEU A 158 19.89 2.93 -1.28
C LEU A 158 19.42 4.02 -2.26
N PHE A 159 19.90 5.24 -2.11
CA PHE A 159 19.55 6.36 -2.98
C PHE A 159 20.12 6.17 -4.39
N ALA A 160 21.38 5.76 -4.53
CA ALA A 160 21.94 5.48 -5.85
C ALA A 160 21.25 4.31 -6.57
N ALA A 161 20.79 3.30 -5.84
CA ALA A 161 19.97 2.22 -6.40
C ALA A 161 18.57 2.70 -6.78
N THR A 162 17.96 3.58 -5.97
CA THR A 162 16.67 4.22 -6.26
C THR A 162 16.74 5.07 -7.52
N ASP A 163 17.80 5.85 -7.69
CA ASP A 163 18.04 6.71 -8.86
C ASP A 163 18.34 5.90 -10.13
N ALA A 164 18.81 4.65 -9.97
CA ALA A 164 19.06 3.75 -11.09
C ALA A 164 17.80 3.03 -11.59
N ILE A 165 16.68 3.10 -10.87
CA ILE A 165 15.40 2.54 -11.30
C ILE A 165 14.65 3.61 -12.08
N GLU A 166 14.55 3.39 -13.40
CA GLU A 166 14.02 4.38 -14.35
C GLU A 166 12.50 4.38 -14.43
N ASN A 167 11.83 3.23 -14.21
CA ASN A 167 10.37 3.14 -14.25
C ASN A 167 9.77 3.34 -12.85
N GLU A 168 8.77 4.19 -12.75
CA GLU A 168 8.06 4.45 -11.50
C GLU A 168 7.23 3.26 -10.99
N SER A 169 6.70 2.43 -11.87
CA SER A 169 5.97 1.21 -11.50
C SER A 169 6.86 0.20 -10.80
N ASP A 170 8.11 0.04 -11.23
CA ASP A 170 9.09 -0.81 -10.55
C ASP A 170 9.35 -0.33 -9.11
N LEU A 171 9.44 0.99 -8.90
CA LEU A 171 9.61 1.57 -7.56
C LEU A 171 8.39 1.39 -6.68
N LEU A 172 7.19 1.50 -7.24
CA LEU A 172 5.95 1.20 -6.53
C LEU A 172 5.88 -0.26 -6.10
N GLU A 173 6.21 -1.18 -7.00
CA GLU A 173 6.19 -2.62 -6.71
C GLU A 173 7.23 -2.98 -5.63
N ILE A 174 8.46 -2.46 -5.74
CA ILE A 174 9.49 -2.65 -4.70
C ILE A 174 9.01 -2.06 -3.37
N GLY A 175 8.51 -0.81 -3.39
CA GLY A 175 8.04 -0.08 -2.21
C GLY A 175 6.91 -0.80 -1.46
N PHE A 176 5.99 -1.42 -2.20
CA PHE A 176 4.91 -2.24 -1.64
C PHE A 176 5.45 -3.40 -0.78
N PHE A 177 6.54 -4.03 -1.21
CA PHE A 177 7.17 -5.15 -0.50
C PHE A 177 8.20 -4.76 0.56
N VAL A 178 8.62 -3.49 0.64
CA VAL A 178 9.50 -3.02 1.73
C VAL A 178 8.77 -3.23 3.05
N GLU A 179 9.46 -3.46 4.16
CA GLU A 179 8.85 -3.68 5.47
C GLU A 179 9.02 -2.47 6.41
N ASN A 180 10.17 -1.80 6.35
CA ASN A 180 10.48 -0.66 7.19
C ASN A 180 9.89 0.65 6.65
N SER A 181 8.86 1.17 7.31
CA SER A 181 8.23 2.44 6.94
C SER A 181 9.17 3.63 7.01
N ALA A 182 10.10 3.65 7.98
CA ALA A 182 11.06 4.75 8.10
C ALA A 182 12.06 4.79 6.93
N GLN A 183 12.33 3.65 6.28
CA GLN A 183 13.14 3.65 5.06
C GLN A 183 12.31 4.08 3.85
N LEU A 184 11.03 3.70 3.77
CA LEU A 184 10.13 4.23 2.76
C LEU A 184 10.00 5.75 2.84
N ASP A 185 9.88 6.31 4.05
CA ASP A 185 9.87 7.76 4.27
C ASP A 185 11.10 8.43 3.67
N ARG A 186 12.30 7.89 3.97
CA ARG A 186 13.57 8.43 3.44
C ARG A 186 13.67 8.32 1.92
N VAL A 187 13.21 7.22 1.34
CA VAL A 187 13.20 7.06 -0.12
C VAL A 187 12.26 8.09 -0.75
N ILE A 188 11.05 8.28 -0.21
CA ILE A 188 10.11 9.29 -0.70
C ILE A 188 10.71 10.70 -0.56
N GLU A 189 11.32 11.01 0.58
CA GLU A 189 12.00 12.29 0.82
C GLU A 189 13.14 12.56 -0.18
N HIS A 190 13.88 11.52 -0.56
CA HIS A 190 14.95 11.61 -1.57
C HIS A 190 14.40 11.89 -2.98
N LEU A 191 13.22 11.38 -3.33
CA LEU A 191 12.60 11.65 -4.63
C LEU A 191 12.21 13.13 -4.76
N ASN A 192 12.54 13.74 -5.89
CA ASN A 192 12.07 15.10 -6.22
C ASN A 192 10.58 15.11 -6.61
N SER A 193 9.99 16.31 -6.70
CA SER A 193 8.56 16.46 -7.02
C SER A 193 8.19 15.82 -8.36
N ASP A 194 8.97 16.04 -9.42
CA ASP A 194 8.71 15.48 -10.76
C ASP A 194 8.62 13.95 -10.73
N ARG A 195 9.52 13.30 -9.98
CA ARG A 195 9.52 11.84 -9.81
C ARG A 195 8.34 11.36 -8.98
N ARG A 196 7.95 12.09 -7.93
CA ARG A 196 6.75 11.76 -7.15
C ARG A 196 5.47 11.92 -7.96
N GLU A 197 5.39 12.93 -8.83
CA GLU A 197 4.28 13.11 -9.78
C GLU A 197 4.23 11.96 -10.80
N ALA A 198 5.39 11.57 -11.36
CA ALA A 198 5.49 10.42 -12.24
C ALA A 198 5.03 9.12 -11.57
N ILE A 199 5.29 8.95 -10.26
CA ILE A 199 4.80 7.79 -9.49
C ILE A 199 3.27 7.78 -9.43
N VAL A 200 2.65 8.93 -9.18
CA VAL A 200 1.18 9.02 -9.18
C VAL A 200 0.62 8.74 -10.58
N ALA A 201 1.26 9.26 -11.63
CA ALA A 201 0.85 8.99 -13.01
C ALA A 201 0.97 7.51 -13.38
N ALA A 202 2.07 6.85 -12.97
CA ALA A 202 2.30 5.42 -13.18
C ALA A 202 1.22 4.58 -12.48
N ALA A 203 0.83 4.96 -11.26
CA ALA A 203 -0.25 4.30 -10.53
C ALA A 203 -1.57 4.30 -11.32
N ALA A 204 -1.90 5.42 -11.96
CA ALA A 204 -3.08 5.53 -12.80
C ALA A 204 -2.97 4.73 -14.11
N SER A 205 -1.83 4.82 -14.81
CA SER A 205 -1.66 4.14 -16.11
C SER A 205 -1.54 2.63 -15.99
N GLU A 206 -0.97 2.14 -14.88
CA GLU A 206 -0.69 0.72 -14.66
C GLU A 206 -1.63 0.07 -13.64
N GLN A 207 -2.64 0.79 -13.15
CA GLN A 207 -3.67 0.29 -12.22
C GLN A 207 -3.10 -0.18 -10.87
N LEU A 208 -2.07 0.51 -10.36
CA LEU A 208 -1.35 0.17 -9.12
C LEU A 208 -1.87 0.93 -7.89
N TRP A 209 -3.12 1.40 -7.92
CA TRP A 209 -3.72 2.12 -6.80
C TRP A 209 -3.77 1.33 -5.49
N PRO A 210 -4.07 0.01 -5.48
CA PRO A 210 -4.00 -0.79 -4.26
C PRO A 210 -2.62 -0.75 -3.60
N GLU A 211 -1.55 -0.90 -4.38
CA GLU A 211 -0.15 -0.89 -3.93
C GLU A 211 0.25 0.48 -3.39
N VAL A 212 -0.14 1.55 -4.08
CA VAL A 212 0.07 2.94 -3.65
C VAL A 212 -0.62 3.19 -2.31
N LEU A 213 -1.91 2.90 -2.20
CA LEU A 213 -2.66 3.17 -0.97
C LEU A 213 -2.16 2.32 0.20
N ALA A 214 -1.83 1.05 -0.03
CA ALA A 214 -1.21 0.20 0.98
C ALA A 214 0.12 0.76 1.47
N THR A 215 0.93 1.34 0.57
CA THR A 215 2.19 2.00 0.91
C THR A 215 1.95 3.30 1.69
N LEU A 216 1.01 4.13 1.25
CA LEU A 216 0.66 5.40 1.90
C LEU A 216 0.20 5.21 3.35
N LEU A 217 -0.54 4.15 3.65
CA LEU A 217 -0.99 3.85 5.02
C LEU A 217 0.15 3.47 5.97
N ARG A 218 1.32 3.11 5.45
CA ARG A 218 2.47 2.63 6.23
C ARG A 218 3.52 3.71 6.47
N ILE A 219 3.64 4.67 5.57
CA ILE A 219 4.58 5.80 5.67
C ILE A 219 4.09 6.86 6.67
N GLY A 220 5.00 7.72 7.09
CA GLY A 220 4.75 8.84 7.99
C GLY A 220 3.76 9.87 7.43
N GLN A 221 3.12 10.62 8.32
CA GLN A 221 2.07 11.59 7.97
C GLN A 221 2.56 12.65 6.98
N ASP A 222 3.76 13.20 7.19
CA ASP A 222 4.31 14.27 6.33
C ASP A 222 4.52 13.78 4.89
N ALA A 223 5.15 12.61 4.72
CA ALA A 223 5.35 11.98 3.41
C ALA A 223 4.02 11.62 2.74
N ARG A 224 3.07 11.09 3.52
CA ARG A 224 1.72 10.77 3.04
C ARG A 224 0.96 11.98 2.54
N LEU A 225 0.97 13.08 3.30
CA LEU A 225 0.30 14.31 2.91
C LEU A 225 0.96 14.94 1.67
N ALA A 226 2.29 14.89 1.55
CA ALA A 226 2.99 15.36 0.36
C ALA A 226 2.60 14.57 -0.90
N MET A 227 2.50 13.24 -0.81
CA MET A 227 2.03 12.41 -1.93
C MET A 227 0.55 12.65 -2.25
N ALA A 228 -0.30 12.83 -1.23
CA ALA A 228 -1.71 13.13 -1.42
C ALA A 228 -1.93 14.51 -2.07
N GLU A 229 -1.15 15.52 -1.69
CA GLU A 229 -1.19 16.86 -2.31
C GLU A 229 -0.80 16.79 -3.80
N LEU A 230 0.27 16.06 -4.13
CA LEU A 230 0.67 15.84 -5.52
C LEU A 230 -0.40 15.11 -6.32
N ALA A 231 -1.02 14.08 -5.73
CA ALA A 231 -2.12 13.36 -6.38
C ALA A 231 -3.33 14.26 -6.65
N MET A 232 -3.62 15.20 -5.76
CA MET A 232 -4.72 16.15 -5.92
C MET A 232 -4.41 17.29 -6.90
N ALA A 233 -3.14 17.54 -7.20
CA ALA A 233 -2.70 18.47 -8.23
C ALA A 233 -2.70 17.84 -9.64
N GLN A 234 -2.88 16.52 -9.74
CA GLN A 234 -2.98 15.82 -11.03
C GLN A 234 -4.29 16.15 -11.76
N ASP A 235 -4.36 15.71 -13.01
CA ASP A 235 -5.55 15.90 -13.83
C ASP A 235 -6.77 15.09 -13.35
N ALA A 236 -7.95 15.47 -13.85
CA ALA A 236 -9.20 14.80 -13.49
C ALA A 236 -9.25 13.33 -13.93
N ALA A 237 -8.42 12.91 -14.91
CA ALA A 237 -8.39 11.52 -15.37
C ALA A 237 -7.70 10.61 -14.35
N ILE A 238 -6.61 11.09 -13.74
CA ILE A 238 -5.91 10.39 -12.66
C ILE A 238 -6.83 10.26 -11.44
N LEU A 239 -7.51 11.34 -11.03
CA LEU A 239 -8.45 11.30 -9.91
C LEU A 239 -9.66 10.39 -10.17
N ASP A 240 -10.23 10.42 -11.37
CA ASP A 240 -11.29 9.48 -11.79
C ASP A 240 -10.80 8.03 -11.71
N SER A 241 -9.56 7.74 -12.14
CA SER A 241 -8.98 6.39 -12.04
C SER A 241 -8.84 5.90 -10.60
N LEU A 242 -8.43 6.77 -9.66
CA LEU A 242 -8.34 6.46 -8.23
C LEU A 242 -9.72 6.12 -7.65
N ILE A 243 -10.73 6.95 -7.96
CA ILE A 243 -12.10 6.75 -7.48
C ILE A 243 -12.69 5.44 -8.03
N ARG A 244 -12.41 5.12 -9.30
CA ARG A 244 -12.86 3.86 -9.91
C ARG A 244 -12.16 2.64 -9.33
N ALA A 245 -10.85 2.72 -9.10
CA ALA A 245 -10.11 1.66 -8.42
C ALA A 245 -10.64 1.44 -7.00
N ALA A 246 -10.93 2.51 -6.26
CA ALA A 246 -11.53 2.40 -4.94
C ALA A 246 -12.92 1.73 -4.95
N ALA A 247 -13.73 2.03 -5.98
CA ALA A 247 -15.02 1.39 -6.17
C ALA A 247 -14.91 -0.09 -6.56
N GLN A 248 -13.88 -0.46 -7.32
CA GLN A 248 -13.67 -1.83 -7.80
C GLN A 248 -13.05 -2.73 -6.73
N ASP A 249 -12.06 -2.23 -5.99
CA ASP A 249 -11.20 -3.03 -5.11
C ASP A 249 -11.44 -2.74 -3.61
N ASP A 250 -12.52 -2.04 -3.27
CA ASP A 250 -12.89 -1.62 -1.89
C ASP A 250 -11.75 -0.86 -1.17
N LEU A 251 -11.15 0.12 -1.86
CA LEU A 251 -10.05 0.92 -1.29
C LEU A 251 -10.55 2.12 -0.45
N TRP A 252 -11.87 2.26 -0.31
CA TRP A 252 -12.51 3.30 0.51
C TRP A 252 -12.06 3.35 1.99
N PRO A 253 -11.78 2.23 2.69
CA PRO A 253 -11.26 2.29 4.05
C PRO A 253 -9.92 3.05 4.11
N ALA A 254 -9.03 2.78 3.16
CA ALA A 254 -7.74 3.46 3.06
C ALA A 254 -7.93 4.95 2.70
N LEU A 255 -8.76 5.25 1.69
CA LEU A 255 -9.02 6.62 1.27
C LEU A 255 -9.67 7.47 2.37
N LEU A 256 -10.65 6.93 3.09
CA LEU A 256 -11.29 7.65 4.20
C LEU A 256 -10.33 7.84 5.38
N GLN A 257 -9.41 6.90 5.60
CA GLN A 257 -8.37 7.08 6.61
C GLN A 257 -7.41 8.21 6.24
N ILE A 258 -6.96 8.27 4.99
CA ILE A 258 -6.10 9.35 4.50
C ILE A 258 -6.85 10.69 4.53
N ALA A 259 -8.12 10.70 4.11
CA ALA A 259 -8.97 11.89 4.08
C ALA A 259 -9.16 12.55 5.46
N ASP A 260 -9.13 11.80 6.56
CA ASP A 260 -9.20 12.34 7.92
C ASP A 260 -8.00 13.24 8.28
N GLU A 261 -6.88 13.09 7.58
CA GLU A 261 -5.66 13.90 7.78
C GLU A 261 -5.61 15.11 6.83
N MET A 262 -6.51 15.19 5.85
CA MET A 262 -6.50 16.21 4.80
C MET A 262 -7.33 17.44 5.16
N PRO A 263 -6.97 18.64 4.63
CA PRO A 263 -7.83 19.82 4.73
C PRO A 263 -9.18 19.60 4.03
N SER A 264 -10.26 20.13 4.62
CA SER A 264 -11.63 20.00 4.08
C SER A 264 -11.79 20.56 2.65
N SER A 265 -10.96 21.52 2.24
CA SER A 265 -10.95 22.06 0.87
C SER A 265 -10.58 21.01 -0.18
N VAL A 266 -9.70 20.08 0.17
CA VAL A 266 -9.26 19.00 -0.71
C VAL A 266 -10.35 17.96 -0.88
N ILE A 267 -10.98 17.57 0.24
CA ILE A 267 -12.14 16.67 0.24
C ILE A 267 -13.29 17.23 -0.57
N GLY A 268 -13.60 18.52 -0.44
CA GLY A 268 -14.62 19.19 -1.25
C GLY A 268 -14.27 19.29 -2.73
N THR A 269 -12.99 19.20 -3.11
CA THR A 269 -12.56 19.10 -4.51
C THR A 269 -12.80 17.69 -5.04
N LEU A 270 -12.32 16.67 -4.31
CA LEU A 270 -12.52 15.27 -4.69
C LEU A 270 -14.01 14.90 -4.77
N ALA A 271 -14.83 15.42 -3.84
CA ALA A 271 -16.28 15.20 -3.84
C ALA A 271 -16.99 15.76 -5.09
N ARG A 272 -16.37 16.70 -5.82
CA ARG A 272 -16.91 17.26 -7.07
C ARG A 272 -16.47 16.49 -8.31
N GLU A 273 -15.64 15.46 -8.17
CA GLU A 273 -15.18 14.66 -9.31
C GLU A 273 -16.36 13.99 -10.04
N PRO A 274 -16.36 14.00 -11.39
CA PRO A 274 -17.46 13.44 -12.20
C PRO A 274 -17.73 11.95 -11.94
N ALA A 275 -16.71 11.19 -11.53
CA ALA A 275 -16.81 9.76 -11.21
C ALA A 275 -17.96 9.46 -10.24
N PHE A 276 -18.17 10.33 -9.25
CA PHE A 276 -19.21 10.15 -8.24
C PHE A 276 -20.63 10.45 -8.75
N ALA A 277 -20.82 10.91 -9.99
CA ALA A 277 -22.15 10.94 -10.61
C ALA A 277 -22.68 9.52 -10.84
N ASP A 278 -21.78 8.55 -11.03
CA ASP A 278 -22.12 7.13 -11.17
C ASP A 278 -22.69 6.56 -9.86
N ALA A 279 -23.90 6.01 -9.94
CA ALA A 279 -24.54 5.35 -8.80
C ALA A 279 -23.74 4.14 -8.29
N GLY A 280 -22.99 3.45 -9.17
CA GLY A 280 -22.13 2.33 -8.81
C GLY A 280 -21.00 2.74 -7.87
N VAL A 281 -20.35 3.88 -8.12
CA VAL A 281 -19.31 4.43 -7.24
C VAL A 281 -19.91 4.79 -5.88
N ILE A 282 -21.02 5.52 -5.85
CA ILE A 282 -21.66 5.90 -4.58
C ILE A 282 -22.12 4.68 -3.79
N ARG A 283 -22.67 3.68 -4.47
CA ARG A 283 -23.05 2.40 -3.86
C ARG A 283 -21.85 1.69 -3.25
N SER A 284 -20.69 1.69 -3.92
CA SER A 284 -19.46 1.08 -3.37
C SER A 284 -18.98 1.80 -2.09
N VAL A 285 -19.11 3.13 -2.00
CA VAL A 285 -18.81 3.88 -0.77
C VAL A 285 -19.74 3.43 0.36
N ILE A 286 -21.06 3.38 0.09
CA ILE A 286 -22.05 2.94 1.08
C ILE A 286 -21.77 1.51 1.55
N ASP A 287 -21.50 0.61 0.62
CA ASP A 287 -21.19 -0.80 0.90
C ASP A 287 -19.93 -0.94 1.75
N SER A 288 -18.88 -0.18 1.43
CA SER A 288 -17.65 -0.14 2.22
C SER A 288 -17.87 0.39 3.64
N VAL A 289 -18.65 1.48 3.79
CA VAL A 289 -18.97 2.05 5.11
C VAL A 289 -19.69 1.04 6.00
N ILE A 290 -20.62 0.28 5.43
CA ILE A 290 -21.35 -0.77 6.17
C ILE A 290 -20.42 -1.93 6.49
N ALA A 291 -19.70 -2.47 5.49
CA ALA A 291 -18.89 -3.67 5.62
C ALA A 291 -17.71 -3.49 6.59
N ASN A 292 -17.13 -2.29 6.63
CA ASN A 292 -15.92 -1.98 7.40
C ASN A 292 -16.19 -1.09 8.62
N ASP A 293 -17.46 -0.88 9.01
CA ASP A 293 -17.91 -0.02 10.14
C ASP A 293 -17.30 1.40 10.11
N LEU A 294 -17.19 2.01 8.93
CA LEU A 294 -16.50 3.29 8.72
C LEU A 294 -17.37 4.52 9.03
N TRP A 295 -18.47 4.35 9.76
CA TRP A 295 -19.48 5.40 9.98
C TRP A 295 -18.90 6.68 10.56
N ALA A 296 -17.97 6.58 11.50
CA ALA A 296 -17.34 7.75 12.11
C ALA A 296 -16.52 8.55 11.08
N ARG A 297 -15.72 7.85 10.25
CA ARG A 297 -14.92 8.47 9.19
C ARG A 297 -15.81 9.07 8.12
N PHE A 298 -16.79 8.32 7.61
CA PHE A 298 -17.78 8.81 6.65
C PHE A 298 -18.44 10.10 7.16
N ARG A 299 -18.90 10.10 8.43
CA ARG A 299 -19.52 11.26 9.05
C ARG A 299 -18.58 12.47 9.09
N ASN A 300 -17.32 12.28 9.48
CA ASN A 300 -16.34 13.38 9.54
C ASN A 300 -16.13 14.07 8.18
N GLN A 301 -16.36 13.36 7.07
CA GLN A 301 -16.23 13.89 5.72
C GLN A 301 -17.49 14.62 5.21
N THR A 302 -18.63 14.46 5.89
CA THR A 302 -19.94 15.01 5.48
C THR A 302 -19.96 16.54 5.31
N PRO A 303 -19.38 17.35 6.21
CA PRO A 303 -19.33 18.81 6.02
C PRO A 303 -18.52 19.20 4.79
N ALA A 304 -17.44 18.46 4.53
CA ALA A 304 -16.46 18.80 3.51
C ALA A 304 -16.89 18.36 2.10
N MET A 305 -17.63 17.25 1.96
CA MET A 305 -18.09 16.75 0.65
C MET A 305 -19.14 17.65 -0.02
N GLY A 306 -19.80 18.51 0.75
CA GLY A 306 -20.82 19.45 0.27
C GLY A 306 -22.20 18.81 0.03
N ALA A 307 -23.22 19.68 -0.01
CA ALA A 307 -24.63 19.29 -0.09
C ALA A 307 -24.99 18.51 -1.36
N GLU A 308 -24.35 18.81 -2.49
CA GLU A 308 -24.59 18.11 -3.76
C GLU A 308 -24.18 16.63 -3.67
N ARG A 309 -22.98 16.36 -3.15
CA ARG A 309 -22.49 14.98 -2.98
C ARG A 309 -23.31 14.23 -1.96
N LEU A 310 -23.63 14.86 -0.83
CA LEU A 310 -24.47 14.26 0.20
C LEU A 310 -25.88 13.95 -0.33
N ALA A 311 -26.48 14.84 -1.13
CA ALA A 311 -27.76 14.58 -1.79
C ALA A 311 -27.68 13.34 -2.69
N ARG A 312 -26.59 13.20 -3.45
CA ARG A 312 -26.37 12.03 -4.31
C ARG A 312 -26.24 10.74 -3.49
N VAL A 313 -25.55 10.77 -2.35
CA VAL A 313 -25.47 9.62 -1.42
C VAL A 313 -26.85 9.24 -0.90
N LEU A 314 -27.64 10.23 -0.44
CA LEU A 314 -29.00 10.00 0.07
C LEU A 314 -29.92 9.43 -1.03
N GLU A 315 -29.81 9.93 -2.26
CA GLU A 315 -30.58 9.45 -3.40
C GLU A 315 -30.29 7.98 -3.71
N VAL A 316 -29.02 7.61 -3.87
CA VAL A 316 -28.61 6.22 -4.14
C VAL A 316 -29.00 5.31 -2.98
N ALA A 317 -28.84 5.77 -1.74
CA ALA A 317 -29.24 5.00 -0.57
C ALA A 317 -30.76 4.78 -0.50
N ALA A 318 -31.58 5.77 -0.82
CA ALA A 318 -33.04 5.64 -0.86
C ALA A 318 -33.51 4.65 -1.95
N ASN A 319 -32.79 4.62 -3.08
CA ASN A 319 -33.08 3.74 -4.19
C ASN A 319 -32.66 2.28 -3.93
N GLU A 320 -31.44 2.08 -3.41
CA GLU A 320 -30.74 0.79 -3.49
C GLU A 320 -30.19 0.27 -2.16
N ARG A 321 -30.08 1.11 -1.13
CA ARG A 321 -29.43 0.78 0.16
C ARG A 321 -30.20 1.34 1.36
N LYS A 322 -31.50 1.08 1.44
CA LYS A 322 -32.36 1.56 2.54
C LYS A 322 -31.82 1.31 3.96
N PRO A 323 -31.19 0.15 4.28
CA PRO A 323 -30.60 -0.08 5.60
C PRO A 323 -29.51 0.94 5.98
N PHE A 324 -28.80 1.51 4.99
CA PHE A 324 -27.83 2.57 5.22
C PHE A 324 -28.49 3.81 5.81
N LEU A 325 -29.65 4.22 5.28
CA LEU A 325 -30.38 5.41 5.76
C LEU A 325 -30.89 5.23 7.19
N TRP A 326 -31.39 4.04 7.52
CA TRP A 326 -31.81 3.71 8.88
C TRP A 326 -30.66 3.86 9.87
N GLU A 327 -29.49 3.30 9.56
CA GLU A 327 -28.34 3.34 10.46
C GLU A 327 -27.70 4.73 10.50
N LEU A 328 -27.67 5.45 9.37
CA LEU A 328 -27.22 6.85 9.31
C LEU A 328 -28.10 7.74 10.21
N ASP A 329 -29.43 7.63 10.10
CA ASP A 329 -30.39 8.40 10.91
C ASP A 329 -30.21 8.15 12.41
N ARG A 330 -29.93 6.89 12.79
CA ARG A 330 -29.68 6.50 14.18
C ARG A 330 -28.36 7.04 14.73
N ARG A 331 -27.35 7.21 13.88
CA ARG A 331 -26.00 7.64 14.27
C ARG A 331 -25.84 9.17 14.29
N LEU A 332 -26.65 9.90 13.53
CA LEU A 332 -26.67 11.36 13.54
C LEU A 332 -27.17 11.91 14.89
N LYS A 333 -26.45 12.89 15.46
CA LYS A 333 -26.76 13.54 16.73
C LYS A 333 -27.03 15.03 16.55
N ALA A 334 -27.76 15.61 17.49
CA ALA A 334 -28.31 16.97 17.37
C ALA A 334 -27.26 18.09 17.29
N ASP A 335 -26.08 17.90 17.89
CA ASP A 335 -24.94 18.86 17.91
C ASP A 335 -24.00 18.72 16.70
N ASP A 336 -24.36 17.91 15.70
CA ASP A 336 -23.49 17.67 14.55
C ASP A 336 -23.41 18.89 13.61
N ALA A 337 -22.18 19.24 13.20
CA ALA A 337 -21.86 20.25 12.20
C ALA A 337 -22.51 19.98 10.82
N ASP A 338 -23.09 18.79 10.65
CA ASP A 338 -23.69 18.28 9.42
C ASP A 338 -25.09 18.82 9.16
N ARG A 339 -25.77 19.44 10.14
CA ARG A 339 -27.19 19.86 9.99
C ARG A 339 -27.43 20.76 8.79
N ALA A 340 -26.56 21.74 8.56
CA ALA A 340 -26.72 22.69 7.45
C ALA A 340 -26.52 21.98 6.10
N ALA A 341 -25.42 21.23 5.95
CA ALA A 341 -25.14 20.46 4.74
C ALA A 341 -26.24 19.42 4.46
N LEU A 342 -26.76 18.78 5.51
CA LEU A 342 -27.83 17.79 5.40
C LEU A 342 -29.17 18.40 4.99
N ALA A 343 -29.56 19.52 5.57
CA ALA A 343 -30.77 20.24 5.17
C ALA A 343 -30.70 20.66 3.68
N GLU A 344 -29.57 21.24 3.28
CA GLU A 344 -29.32 21.68 1.91
C GLU A 344 -29.28 20.50 0.92
N ALA A 345 -28.77 19.34 1.35
CA ALA A 345 -28.78 18.10 0.57
C ALA A 345 -30.20 17.56 0.39
N VAL A 346 -31.00 17.54 1.47
CA VAL A 346 -32.39 17.08 1.45
C VAL A 346 -33.28 17.95 0.56
N GLU A 347 -33.04 19.26 0.52
CA GLU A 347 -33.75 20.19 -0.37
C GLU A 347 -33.52 19.88 -1.85
N ARG A 348 -32.34 19.35 -2.21
CA ARG A 348 -31.99 18.95 -3.58
C ARG A 348 -32.64 17.64 -4.02
N LEU A 349 -33.12 16.81 -3.09
CA LEU A 349 -33.79 15.55 -3.44
C LEU A 349 -35.15 15.81 -4.10
N SER A 350 -35.48 14.99 -5.11
CA SER A 350 -36.85 14.98 -5.65
C SER A 350 -37.86 14.55 -4.58
N GLY A 351 -39.12 14.99 -4.71
CA GLY A 351 -40.17 14.67 -3.73
C GLY A 351 -40.37 13.16 -3.53
N GLU A 352 -40.31 12.37 -4.62
CA GLU A 352 -40.42 10.92 -4.56
C GLU A 352 -39.21 10.28 -3.83
N THR A 353 -38.00 10.75 -4.10
CA THR A 353 -36.79 10.26 -3.42
C THR A 353 -36.82 10.63 -1.94
N ARG A 354 -37.28 11.85 -1.60
CA ARG A 354 -37.44 12.29 -0.21
C ARG A 354 -38.41 11.40 0.55
N GLN A 355 -39.56 11.06 -0.05
CA GLN A 355 -40.52 10.12 0.56
C GLN A 355 -39.92 8.72 0.76
N ARG A 356 -39.21 8.20 -0.24
CA ARG A 356 -38.54 6.89 -0.12
C ARG A 356 -37.43 6.88 0.93
N ALA A 357 -36.67 7.97 1.02
CA ALA A 357 -35.64 8.15 2.04
C ALA A 357 -36.28 8.22 3.44
N GLN A 358 -37.33 9.02 3.61
CA GLN A 358 -38.05 9.18 4.88
C GLN A 358 -38.64 7.85 5.36
N ALA A 359 -39.22 7.07 4.46
CA ALA A 359 -39.77 5.75 4.77
C ALA A 359 -38.70 4.70 5.15
N ALA A 360 -37.42 4.96 4.85
CA ALA A 360 -36.30 4.11 5.20
C ALA A 360 -35.58 4.54 6.49
N CYS A 361 -35.85 5.75 6.99
CA CYS A 361 -35.29 6.26 8.24
C CYS A 361 -36.09 5.77 9.46
N ASP A 362 -35.55 5.97 10.67
CA ASP A 362 -36.27 5.71 11.91
C ASP A 362 -36.99 6.99 12.38
N LYS A 363 -36.61 7.54 13.53
CA LYS A 363 -37.14 8.79 14.10
C LYS A 363 -36.02 9.71 14.57
N GLY A 364 -34.90 9.69 13.84
CA GLY A 364 -33.73 10.51 14.11
C GLY A 364 -33.73 11.84 13.36
N LEU A 365 -32.56 12.47 13.34
CA LEU A 365 -32.35 13.80 12.76
C LEU A 365 -32.61 13.83 11.24
N LEU A 366 -32.25 12.76 10.52
CA LEU A 366 -32.43 12.68 9.08
C LEU A 366 -33.92 12.54 8.74
N ALA A 367 -34.66 11.71 9.47
CA ALA A 367 -36.12 11.59 9.35
C ALA A 367 -36.82 12.95 9.54
N ASP A 368 -36.47 13.70 10.60
CA ASP A 368 -37.02 15.02 10.88
C ASP A 368 -36.70 16.03 9.77
N THR A 369 -35.47 16.02 9.27
CA THR A 369 -35.01 16.94 8.21
C THR A 369 -35.75 16.66 6.88
N LEU A 370 -35.92 15.38 6.53
CA LEU A 370 -36.68 14.95 5.36
C LEU A 370 -38.17 15.35 5.47
N ALA A 371 -38.77 15.22 6.66
CA ALA A 371 -40.15 15.61 6.91
C ALA A 371 -40.36 17.13 6.79
N ALA A 372 -39.46 17.92 7.36
CA ALA A 372 -39.52 19.38 7.33
C ALA A 372 -39.48 19.91 5.89
N ALA A 373 -38.58 19.41 5.05
CA ALA A 373 -38.48 19.83 3.64
C ALA A 373 -39.70 19.42 2.78
N GLY A 374 -40.45 18.39 3.17
CA GLY A 374 -41.71 18.02 2.52
C GLY A 374 -42.87 18.99 2.81
N SER A 375 -42.82 19.68 3.95
CA SER A 375 -43.86 20.63 4.38
C SER A 375 -43.74 22.02 3.73
N SER A 376 -42.59 22.34 3.14
CA SER A 376 -42.25 23.66 2.59
C SER A 376 -42.61 23.86 1.10
N ASN A 377 -43.50 23.05 0.51
CA ASN A 377 -43.86 23.20 -0.90
C ASN A 377 -44.65 24.51 -1.13
N PRO A 378 -44.22 25.44 -2.00
CA PRO A 378 -44.92 26.70 -2.28
C PRO A 378 -46.11 26.47 -3.23
N GLY A 379 -47.11 25.74 -2.75
CA GLY A 379 -48.34 25.40 -3.47
C GLY A 379 -49.61 25.89 -2.77
N SER A 380 -49.50 26.83 -1.84
CA SER A 380 -50.66 27.46 -1.18
C SER A 380 -50.52 28.97 -1.18
N SER A 381 -50.52 29.57 -2.36
CA SER A 381 -50.79 30.99 -2.56
C SER A 381 -51.80 31.12 -3.69
N ARG A 382 -53.07 31.00 -3.29
CA ARG A 382 -54.33 31.48 -3.90
C ARG A 382 -54.52 31.40 -5.41
#